data_AF-A0A537PMF1-F1
#
_entry.id   AF-A0A537PMF1-F1
#
_cell.length_a   1.000
_cell.length_b   1.000
_cell.length_c   1.000
_cell.angle_alpha   90.00
_cell.angle_beta   90.00
_cell.angle_gamma   90.00
#
_symmetry.space_group_name_H-M   'P 1'
#
loop_
_entity.id
_entity.type
_entity.pdbx_description
1 polymer ?
#
loop_
_entity_poly.entity_id
_entity_poly.type
_entity_poly.pdbx_seq_one_letter_code
_entity_poly.pdbx_strand_id
1 'polypeptide(L)'
;MVQVLEAETAPASIEATLNYIADTGTKIFTQTGGPGSTDVRSGGTQDPRRVVIRNGRLQAQDFALERHGFRLVSHDTKVGNFFDEAEVKRVYYPEMEALVKAESGASRVVVFDHTLRTADDALREAKKIREVVPRVHNDYTEWSGPQRVRDLVPDEADDLLRRRFAIV
;
A
#
# COMPACT_ATOMS: atom_id res chain seq x y z
N MET A 1 16.10 8.62 18.25
CA MET A 1 15.69 7.92 19.49
C MET A 1 14.26 8.31 19.88
N VAL A 2 13.28 8.09 18.99
CA VAL A 2 11.85 8.49 19.16
C VAL A 2 10.91 7.27 19.06
N GLN A 3 11.38 6.13 18.56
CA GLN A 3 10.58 4.94 18.26
C GLN A 3 10.05 4.16 19.47
N VAL A 4 10.50 4.45 20.70
CA VAL A 4 10.14 3.66 21.89
C VAL A 4 8.91 4.22 22.63
N LEU A 5 8.65 5.54 22.54
CA LEU A 5 7.60 6.20 23.33
C LEU A 5 6.18 6.02 22.77
N GLU A 6 6.00 5.90 21.46
CA GLU A 6 4.65 5.74 20.86
C GLU A 6 4.05 4.35 21.08
N ALA A 7 4.89 3.31 21.19
CA ALA A 7 4.41 1.94 21.38
C ALA A 7 3.76 1.73 22.76
N GLU A 8 4.23 2.42 23.79
CA GLU A 8 3.74 2.27 25.18
C GLU A 8 2.39 2.95 25.44
N THR A 9 1.95 3.87 24.58
CA THR A 9 0.72 4.67 24.80
C THR A 9 -0.43 4.30 23.86
N ALA A 10 -0.17 3.50 22.81
CA ALA A 10 -1.18 3.11 21.85
C ALA A 10 -2.14 2.05 22.44
N PRO A 11 -3.48 2.20 22.29
CA PRO A 11 -4.43 1.23 22.80
C PRO A 11 -4.24 -0.14 22.12
N ALA A 12 -4.51 -1.22 22.86
CA ALA A 12 -4.44 -2.58 22.31
C ALA A 12 -5.46 -2.82 21.19
N SER A 13 -6.59 -2.11 21.23
CA SER A 13 -7.58 -2.09 20.16
C SER A 13 -8.39 -0.80 20.17
N ILE A 14 -8.98 -0.47 19.01
CA ILE A 14 -9.98 0.57 18.86
C ILE A 14 -11.22 -0.01 18.17
N GLU A 15 -12.35 0.67 18.32
CA GLU A 15 -13.54 0.41 17.50
C GLU A 15 -13.62 1.49 16.42
N ALA A 16 -13.80 1.08 15.16
CA ALA A 16 -13.90 1.99 14.03
C ALA A 16 -14.88 1.46 12.98
N THR A 17 -15.38 2.37 12.14
CA THR A 17 -16.21 2.00 10.98
C THR A 17 -15.33 1.85 9.76
N LEU A 18 -15.34 0.66 9.15
CA LEU A 18 -14.76 0.42 7.84
C LEU A 18 -15.85 0.48 6.78
N ASN A 19 -15.63 1.27 5.73
CA ASN A 19 -16.58 1.45 4.64
C ASN A 19 -16.35 0.37 3.58
N TYR A 20 -17.12 -0.71 3.62
CA TYR A 20 -17.18 -1.72 2.56
C TYR A 20 -18.17 -1.30 1.48
N ILE A 21 -18.20 -2.06 0.38
CA ILE A 21 -19.23 -1.96 -0.65
C ILE A 21 -20.01 -3.27 -0.64
N ALA A 22 -21.33 -3.19 -0.58
CA ALA A 22 -22.21 -4.35 -0.66
C ALA A 22 -22.14 -4.98 -2.06
N ASP A 23 -22.02 -6.30 -2.11
CA ASP A 23 -22.19 -7.06 -3.34
C ASP A 23 -23.67 -7.10 -3.71
N THR A 24 -24.03 -6.25 -4.67
CA THR A 24 -25.39 -6.14 -5.21
C THR A 24 -25.47 -6.72 -6.62
N GLY A 25 -24.42 -7.37 -7.11
CA GLY A 25 -24.28 -7.80 -8.52
C GLY A 25 -24.12 -6.65 -9.52
N THR A 26 -24.13 -5.38 -9.06
CA THR A 26 -23.94 -4.21 -9.93
C THR A 26 -22.48 -3.81 -9.96
N LYS A 27 -21.96 -3.53 -11.16
CA LYS A 27 -20.58 -3.10 -11.35
C LYS A 27 -20.31 -1.77 -10.64
N ILE A 28 -19.36 -1.79 -9.72
CA ILE A 28 -18.85 -0.58 -9.05
C ILE A 28 -18.05 0.27 -10.03
N PHE A 29 -18.05 1.59 -9.81
CA PHE A 29 -17.19 2.49 -10.58
C PHE A 29 -16.71 3.65 -9.72
N THR A 30 -15.56 4.20 -10.10
CA THR A 30 -15.11 5.52 -9.67
C THR A 30 -14.57 6.21 -10.91
N GLN A 31 -15.21 7.32 -11.30
CA GLN A 31 -14.76 8.20 -12.36
C GLN A 31 -14.26 9.47 -11.69
N THR A 32 -12.99 9.78 -11.92
CA THR A 32 -12.42 11.09 -11.58
C THR A 32 -12.43 11.92 -12.86
N GLY A 33 -12.75 13.21 -12.75
CA GLY A 33 -12.62 14.14 -13.85
C GLY A 33 -11.17 14.26 -14.34
N GLY A 34 -10.96 15.04 -15.39
CA GLY A 34 -9.62 15.31 -15.91
C GLY A 34 -8.69 16.00 -14.90
N PRO A 35 -7.39 16.14 -15.22
CA PRO A 35 -6.41 16.76 -14.33
C PRO A 35 -6.88 18.12 -13.79
N GLY A 36 -6.97 18.27 -12.46
CA GLY A 36 -7.44 19.49 -11.79
C GLY A 36 -8.95 19.54 -11.49
N SER A 37 -9.72 18.53 -11.89
CA SER A 37 -11.14 18.42 -11.55
C SER A 37 -11.35 17.80 -10.18
N THR A 38 -12.31 18.35 -9.42
CA THR A 38 -12.84 17.77 -8.19
C THR A 38 -14.05 16.84 -8.43
N ASP A 39 -14.49 16.67 -9.68
CA ASP A 39 -15.61 15.77 -10.02
C ASP A 39 -15.17 14.32 -9.81
N VAL A 40 -15.66 13.71 -8.73
CA VAL A 40 -15.49 12.28 -8.46
C VAL A 40 -16.87 11.66 -8.36
N ARG A 41 -17.22 10.83 -9.34
CA ARG A 41 -18.45 10.05 -9.35
C ARG A 41 -18.12 8.63 -8.97
N SER A 42 -18.80 8.11 -7.97
CA SER A 42 -18.66 6.71 -7.60
C SER A 42 -20.01 6.03 -7.49
N GLY A 43 -20.03 4.75 -7.84
CA GLY A 43 -21.20 3.89 -7.74
C GLY A 43 -20.89 2.65 -6.90
N GLY A 44 -21.91 2.17 -6.20
CA GLY A 44 -21.81 1.05 -5.26
C GLY A 44 -22.59 1.35 -3.99
N THR A 45 -23.32 0.37 -3.49
CA THR A 45 -24.04 0.49 -2.22
C THR A 45 -23.03 0.40 -1.08
N GLN A 46 -22.95 1.44 -0.24
CA GLN A 46 -22.08 1.44 0.93
C GLN A 46 -22.55 0.39 1.94
N ASP A 47 -21.59 -0.31 2.55
CA ASP A 47 -21.81 -1.27 3.63
C ASP A 47 -20.85 -0.93 4.79
N PRO A 48 -21.13 0.14 5.56
CA PRO A 48 -20.29 0.52 6.68
C PRO A 48 -20.39 -0.52 7.79
N ARG A 49 -19.26 -1.08 8.20
CA ARG A 49 -19.19 -2.09 9.26
C ARG A 49 -18.37 -1.59 10.43
N ARG A 50 -18.95 -1.65 11.62
CA ARG A 50 -18.24 -1.37 12.87
C ARG A 50 -17.40 -2.59 13.23
N VAL A 51 -16.09 -2.40 13.35
CA VAL A 51 -15.13 -3.47 13.61
C VAL A 51 -14.18 -3.09 14.74
N VAL A 52 -13.69 -4.11 15.44
CA VAL A 52 -12.59 -3.95 16.41
C VAL A 52 -11.27 -4.11 15.66
N ILE A 53 -10.47 -3.05 15.62
CA ILE A 53 -9.12 -3.04 15.04
C ILE A 53 -8.12 -3.26 16.17
N ARG A 54 -7.28 -4.29 16.05
CA ARG A 54 -6.25 -4.64 17.03
C ARG A 54 -4.90 -4.04 16.65
N ASN A 55 -4.12 -3.61 17.63
CA ASN A 55 -2.78 -3.08 17.42
C ASN A 55 -1.80 -4.23 17.11
N GLY A 56 -1.56 -4.46 15.81
CA GLY A 56 -0.65 -5.52 15.35
C GLY A 56 0.80 -5.39 15.83
N ARG A 57 1.25 -4.20 16.25
CA ARG A 57 2.62 -4.00 16.76
C ARG A 57 2.87 -4.76 18.06
N LEU A 58 1.82 -5.00 18.86
CA LEU A 58 1.90 -5.78 20.09
C LEU A 58 2.11 -7.29 19.83
N GLN A 59 1.90 -7.74 18.58
CA GLN A 59 2.00 -9.12 18.13
C GLN A 59 2.93 -9.23 16.91
N ALA A 60 3.87 -8.29 16.75
CA ALA A 60 4.67 -8.18 15.53
C ALA A 60 5.43 -9.46 15.18
N GLN A 61 5.89 -10.19 16.20
CA GLN A 61 6.65 -11.44 16.05
C GLN A 61 5.79 -12.62 15.59
N ASP A 62 4.46 -12.52 15.71
CA ASP A 62 3.53 -13.60 15.35
C ASP A 62 3.24 -13.60 13.84
N PHE A 63 3.43 -12.46 13.17
CA PHE A 63 3.17 -12.32 11.74
C PHE A 63 4.33 -12.82 10.89
N ALA A 64 3.98 -13.62 9.89
CA ALA A 64 4.90 -14.25 8.96
C ALA A 64 4.30 -14.20 7.56
N LEU A 65 5.12 -13.82 6.57
CA LEU A 65 4.69 -13.54 5.21
C LEU A 65 3.92 -14.72 4.58
N GLU A 66 4.48 -15.94 4.66
CA GLU A 66 3.87 -17.15 4.07
C GLU A 66 2.52 -17.54 4.69
N ARG A 67 2.26 -17.16 5.95
CA ARG A 67 1.02 -17.53 6.66
C ARG A 67 -0.02 -16.42 6.62
N HIS A 68 0.41 -15.16 6.72
CA HIS A 68 -0.48 -14.03 6.94
C HIS A 68 -0.54 -13.08 5.74
N GLY A 69 0.33 -13.25 4.73
CA GLY A 69 0.46 -12.34 3.60
C GLY A 69 1.21 -11.04 3.93
N PHE A 70 1.67 -10.86 5.18
CA PHE A 70 2.49 -9.72 5.59
C PHE A 70 3.38 -10.08 6.79
N ARG A 71 4.34 -9.20 7.07
CA ARG A 71 5.19 -9.22 8.28
C ARG A 71 5.49 -7.78 8.71
N LEU A 72 5.69 -7.57 10.01
CA LEU A 72 6.18 -6.30 10.55
C LEU A 72 7.68 -6.38 10.78
N VAL A 73 8.44 -5.47 10.17
CA VAL A 73 9.90 -5.39 10.28
C VAL A 73 10.32 -3.96 10.56
N SER A 74 11.24 -3.78 11.50
CA SER A 74 11.87 -2.49 11.75
C SER A 74 12.97 -2.24 10.71
N HIS A 75 12.89 -1.11 10.03
CA HIS A 75 13.87 -0.70 9.04
C HIS A 75 14.09 0.81 9.11
N ASP A 76 15.34 1.20 9.35
CA ASP A 76 15.73 2.61 9.34
C ASP A 76 16.24 2.98 7.95
N THR A 77 15.52 3.88 7.31
CA THR A 77 15.90 4.40 5.98
C THR A 77 16.91 5.53 6.10
N LYS A 78 17.77 5.67 5.08
CA LYS A 78 18.69 6.82 4.96
C LYS A 78 18.08 8.00 4.22
N VAL A 79 16.84 7.90 3.73
CA VAL A 79 16.15 9.00 3.05
C VAL A 79 15.97 10.17 4.01
N GLY A 80 16.51 11.33 3.66
CA GLY A 80 16.32 12.57 4.41
C GLY A 80 15.04 13.32 4.00
N ASN A 81 14.68 13.29 2.71
CA ASN A 81 13.54 14.01 2.17
C ASN A 81 12.72 13.15 1.20
N PHE A 82 11.59 12.62 1.67
CA PHE A 82 10.65 11.86 0.83
C PHE A 82 9.99 12.68 -0.29
N PHE A 83 10.09 14.01 -0.28
CA PHE A 83 9.59 14.86 -1.35
C PHE A 83 10.63 15.13 -2.46
N ASP A 84 11.86 14.63 -2.31
CA ASP A 84 12.86 14.58 -3.37
C ASP A 84 12.78 13.22 -4.07
N GLU A 85 12.14 13.20 -5.23
CA GLU A 85 11.97 11.98 -6.03
C GLU A 85 13.31 11.34 -6.43
N ALA A 86 14.36 12.15 -6.64
CA ALA A 86 15.68 11.63 -7.00
C ALA A 86 16.34 10.96 -5.79
N GLU A 87 16.16 11.51 -4.59
CA GLU A 87 16.61 10.85 -3.36
C GLU A 87 15.84 9.54 -3.12
N VAL A 88 14.51 9.55 -3.26
CA VAL A 88 13.68 8.34 -3.12
C VAL A 88 14.15 7.23 -4.07
N LYS A 89 14.35 7.55 -5.36
CA LYS A 89 14.82 6.57 -6.34
C LYS A 89 16.25 6.08 -6.07
N ARG A 90 17.14 6.98 -5.62
CA ARG A 90 18.56 6.64 -5.41
C ARG A 90 18.80 5.91 -4.09
N VAL A 91 17.98 6.13 -3.07
CA VAL A 91 18.17 5.61 -1.70
C VAL A 91 17.07 4.63 -1.32
N TYR A 92 15.81 5.07 -1.34
CA TYR A 92 14.68 4.26 -0.84
C TYR A 92 14.45 3.01 -1.68
N TYR A 93 14.51 3.12 -3.00
CA TYR A 93 14.24 1.99 -3.89
C TYR A 93 15.22 0.83 -3.65
N PRO A 94 16.55 1.03 -3.67
CA PRO A 94 17.50 -0.03 -3.31
C PRO A 94 17.31 -0.59 -1.89
N GLU A 95 16.96 0.27 -0.91
CA GLU A 95 16.69 -0.16 0.47
C GLU A 95 15.47 -1.09 0.54
N MET A 96 14.38 -0.73 -0.13
CA MET A 96 13.15 -1.54 -0.17
C MET A 96 13.34 -2.83 -0.96
N GLU A 97 14.06 -2.79 -2.08
CA GLU A 97 14.40 -4.01 -2.83
C GLU A 97 15.20 -4.99 -1.97
N ALA A 98 16.21 -4.50 -1.26
CA ALA A 98 17.03 -5.32 -0.36
C ALA A 98 16.20 -5.88 0.81
N LEU A 99 15.35 -5.05 1.43
CA LEU A 99 14.48 -5.45 2.53
C LEU A 99 13.47 -6.53 2.10
N VAL A 100 12.70 -6.27 1.05
CA VAL A 100 11.71 -7.23 0.53
C VAL A 100 12.41 -8.52 0.11
N LYS A 101 13.57 -8.44 -0.54
CA LYS A 101 14.35 -9.62 -0.92
C LYS A 101 14.78 -10.45 0.29
N ALA A 102 15.26 -9.81 1.35
CA ALA A 102 15.69 -10.49 2.58
C ALA A 102 14.51 -11.17 3.30
N GLU A 103 13.36 -10.51 3.38
CA GLU A 103 12.20 -11.02 4.12
C GLU A 103 11.37 -12.05 3.34
N SER A 104 11.36 -11.97 2.00
CA SER A 104 10.59 -12.88 1.14
C SER A 104 11.41 -14.03 0.55
N GLY A 105 12.75 -13.89 0.47
CA GLY A 105 13.61 -14.81 -0.26
C GLY A 105 13.49 -14.72 -1.79
N ALA A 106 12.85 -13.66 -2.32
CA ALA A 106 12.68 -13.47 -3.76
C ALA A 106 14.03 -13.40 -4.50
N SER A 107 14.11 -13.99 -5.70
CA SER A 107 15.33 -13.87 -6.53
C SER A 107 15.50 -12.46 -7.10
N ARG A 108 14.37 -11.78 -7.38
CA ARG A 108 14.29 -10.44 -7.98
C ARG A 108 13.15 -9.66 -7.32
N VAL A 109 13.40 -8.39 -7.03
CA VAL A 109 12.40 -7.40 -6.59
C VAL A 109 12.49 -6.23 -7.56
N VAL A 110 11.35 -5.62 -7.89
CA VAL A 110 11.27 -4.45 -8.76
C VAL A 110 10.33 -3.45 -8.11
N VAL A 111 10.85 -2.27 -7.75
CA VAL A 111 10.00 -1.16 -7.32
C VAL A 111 9.46 -0.43 -8.54
N PHE A 112 8.14 -0.43 -8.72
CA PHE A 112 7.51 0.15 -9.91
C PHE A 112 6.78 1.46 -9.65
N ASP A 113 6.32 1.71 -8.42
CA ASP A 113 5.76 2.98 -8.01
C ASP A 113 6.03 3.26 -6.52
N HIS A 114 5.73 4.49 -6.13
CA HIS A 114 5.59 4.89 -4.74
C HIS A 114 4.50 5.96 -4.67
N THR A 115 3.82 6.05 -3.54
CA THR A 115 2.81 7.09 -3.30
C THR A 115 3.19 7.89 -2.07
N LEU A 116 3.33 9.21 -2.23
CA LEU A 116 3.53 10.12 -1.12
C LEU A 116 2.20 10.45 -0.45
N ARG A 117 2.20 10.60 0.87
CA ARG A 117 1.07 11.07 1.68
C ARG A 117 1.58 12.10 2.69
N THR A 118 0.79 13.14 2.93
CA THR A 118 1.09 14.14 3.94
C THR A 118 -0.19 14.63 4.62
N ALA A 119 -0.10 14.83 5.94
CA ALA A 119 -1.15 15.47 6.72
C ALA A 119 -1.16 17.01 6.57
N ASP A 120 -0.12 17.60 5.98
CA ASP A 120 -0.06 19.03 5.70
C ASP A 120 -0.86 19.37 4.45
N ASP A 121 -1.99 20.07 4.63
CA ASP A 121 -2.89 20.48 3.56
C ASP A 121 -2.22 21.43 2.55
N ALA A 122 -1.39 22.36 3.02
CA ALA A 122 -0.72 23.32 2.14
C ALA A 122 0.32 22.63 1.27
N LEU A 123 1.08 21.70 1.84
CA LEU A 123 2.04 20.89 1.10
C LEU A 123 1.34 19.94 0.13
N ARG A 124 0.21 19.37 0.54
CA ARG A 124 -0.62 18.48 -0.29
C ARG A 124 -1.10 19.22 -1.53
N GLU A 125 -1.66 20.41 -1.37
CA GLU A 125 -2.13 21.26 -2.46
C GLU A 125 -0.96 21.67 -3.38
N ALA A 126 0.13 22.19 -2.80
CA ALA A 126 1.28 22.68 -3.56
C ALA A 126 1.95 21.59 -4.40
N LYS A 127 2.04 20.36 -3.88
CA LYS A 127 2.65 19.21 -4.57
C LYS A 127 1.62 18.31 -5.28
N LYS A 128 0.33 18.67 -5.27
CA LYS A 128 -0.77 17.86 -5.83
C LYS A 128 -0.76 16.42 -5.34
N ILE A 129 -0.48 16.23 -4.05
CA ILE A 129 -0.40 14.91 -3.43
C ILE A 129 -1.81 14.36 -3.26
N ARG A 130 -2.05 13.15 -3.76
CA ARG A 130 -3.36 12.50 -3.69
C ARG A 130 -3.76 12.22 -2.23
N GLU A 131 -5.05 12.25 -1.96
CA GLU A 131 -5.62 11.81 -0.67
C GLU A 131 -5.71 10.29 -0.55
N VAL A 132 -5.92 9.84 0.70
CA VAL A 132 -6.19 8.43 1.00
C VAL A 132 -7.55 8.01 0.45
N VAL A 133 -7.68 6.73 0.09
CA VAL A 133 -8.96 6.15 -0.33
C VAL A 133 -9.71 5.69 0.93
N PRO A 134 -10.86 6.29 1.30
CA PRO A 134 -11.51 6.07 2.59
C PRO A 134 -12.42 4.83 2.64
N ARG A 135 -12.20 3.87 1.74
CA ARG A 135 -13.00 2.64 1.59
C ARG A 135 -12.10 1.42 1.57
N VAL A 136 -12.62 0.29 2.02
CA VAL A 136 -11.91 -0.99 1.92
C VAL A 136 -11.79 -1.38 0.44
N HIS A 137 -10.60 -1.76 0.01
CA HIS A 137 -10.31 -2.14 -1.36
C HIS A 137 -9.14 -3.11 -1.42
N ASN A 138 -9.06 -3.85 -2.54
CA ASN A 138 -7.88 -4.59 -2.96
C ASN A 138 -7.32 -3.88 -4.19
N ASP A 139 -6.00 -3.71 -4.24
CA ASP A 139 -5.34 -3.03 -5.36
C ASP A 139 -5.26 -3.92 -6.60
N TYR A 140 -5.06 -5.23 -6.40
CA TYR A 140 -4.91 -6.21 -7.46
C TYR A 140 -5.87 -7.38 -7.29
N THR A 141 -6.27 -7.93 -8.43
CA THR A 141 -7.06 -9.16 -8.55
C THR A 141 -6.23 -10.23 -9.25
N GLU A 142 -6.74 -11.47 -9.31
CA GLU A 142 -6.11 -12.56 -10.08
C GLU A 142 -5.98 -12.24 -11.58
N TRP A 143 -6.72 -11.24 -12.07
CA TRP A 143 -6.59 -10.73 -13.43
C TRP A 143 -5.61 -9.55 -13.51
N SER A 144 -5.76 -8.53 -12.66
CA SER A 144 -4.93 -7.32 -12.77
C SER A 144 -3.51 -7.48 -12.25
N GLY A 145 -3.26 -8.41 -11.33
CA GLY A 145 -1.91 -8.73 -10.84
C GLY A 145 -0.99 -9.25 -11.94
N PRO A 146 -1.33 -10.34 -12.65
CA PRO A 146 -0.56 -10.81 -13.79
C PRO A 146 -0.47 -9.80 -14.93
N GLN A 147 -1.52 -8.99 -15.14
CA GLN A 147 -1.45 -7.91 -16.13
C GLN A 147 -0.38 -6.88 -15.73
N ARG A 148 -0.29 -6.51 -14.46
CA ARG A 148 0.75 -5.57 -13.99
C ARG A 148 2.16 -6.10 -14.23
N VAL A 149 2.39 -7.40 -14.08
CA VAL A 149 3.70 -8.01 -14.44
C VAL A 149 4.00 -7.81 -15.93
N ARG A 150 3.01 -8.04 -16.81
CA ARG A 150 3.16 -7.82 -18.27
C ARG A 150 3.41 -6.35 -18.61
N ASP A 151 2.78 -5.42 -17.90
CA ASP A 151 2.98 -3.99 -18.12
C ASP A 151 4.39 -3.53 -17.71
N LEU A 152 4.96 -4.13 -16.66
CA LEU A 152 6.24 -3.69 -16.07
C LEU A 152 7.46 -4.39 -16.66
N VAL A 153 7.36 -5.67 -17.01
CA VAL A 153 8.46 -6.50 -17.53
C VAL A 153 8.01 -7.32 -18.74
N PRO A 154 7.53 -6.66 -19.81
CA PRO A 154 6.85 -7.33 -20.93
C PRO A 154 7.68 -8.44 -21.58
N ASP A 155 8.99 -8.24 -21.71
CA ASP A 155 9.88 -9.19 -22.40
C ASP A 155 10.11 -10.50 -21.63
N GLU A 156 9.92 -10.50 -20.30
CA GLU A 156 10.17 -11.65 -19.43
C GLU A 156 8.89 -12.17 -18.76
N ALA A 157 7.75 -11.51 -18.96
CA ALA A 157 6.54 -11.70 -18.17
C ALA A 157 6.02 -13.15 -18.22
N ASP A 158 6.01 -13.77 -19.41
CA ASP A 158 5.50 -15.13 -19.57
C ASP A 158 6.31 -16.17 -18.79
N ASP A 159 7.62 -15.98 -18.67
CA ASP A 159 8.48 -16.87 -17.89
C ASP A 159 8.40 -16.60 -16.38
N LEU A 160 8.27 -15.33 -15.98
CA LEU A 160 8.11 -14.96 -14.57
C LEU A 160 6.75 -15.43 -14.02
N LEU A 161 5.68 -15.33 -14.81
CA LEU A 161 4.33 -15.76 -14.42
C LEU A 161 4.17 -17.28 -14.30
N ARG A 162 5.12 -18.07 -14.82
CA ARG A 162 5.19 -19.53 -14.57
C ARG A 162 5.76 -19.87 -13.18
N ARG A 163 6.29 -18.88 -12.46
CA ARG A 163 6.90 -19.03 -11.14
C ARG A 163 6.04 -18.34 -10.08
N ARG A 164 6.39 -18.55 -8.80
CA ARG A 164 5.79 -17.77 -7.69
C ARG A 164 6.21 -16.31 -7.85
N PHE A 165 5.25 -15.40 -7.82
CA PHE A 165 5.47 -13.96 -7.71
C PHE A 165 4.49 -13.37 -6.69
N ALA A 166 4.80 -12.19 -6.18
CA ALA A 166 3.91 -11.42 -5.32
C ALA A 166 4.03 -9.94 -5.68
N ILE A 167 2.92 -9.21 -5.54
CA ILE A 167 2.94 -7.75 -5.47
C ILE A 167 2.83 -7.42 -3.99
N VAL A 168 3.81 -6.68 -3.47
CA VAL A 168 3.98 -6.35 -2.04
C VAL A 168 3.72 -4.88 -1.84
#